data_AF-U2HEB1-F1
#
_entry.id   AF-U2HEB1-F1
#
_cell.length_a   1.000
_cell.length_b   1.000
_cell.length_c   1.000
_cell.angle_alpha   90.00
_cell.angle_beta   90.00
_cell.angle_gamma   90.00
#
_symmetry.space_group_name_H-M   'P 1'
#
loop_
_entity.id
_entity.type
_entity.pdbx_description
1 polymer ?
#
loop_
_entity_poly.entity_id
_entity_poly.type
_entity_poly.pdbx_seq_one_letter_code
_entity_poly.pdbx_strand_id
1 'polypeptide(L)' 'MLIRIEVSDADLEAMECDSIDEFEEQIRNQLDNGVVTSDGGAGADWMAEYDLEIVKVD' A
#
# COMPACT_ATOMS: atom_id res chain seq x y z
N MET A 1 -0.28 -1.48 14.19
CA MET A 1 -0.51 -0.06 13.81
C MET A 1 -1.58 0.00 12.74
N LEU A 2 -2.58 0.89 12.82
CA LEU A 2 -3.59 1.01 11.76
C LEU A 2 -3.10 1.96 10.66
N ILE A 3 -3.08 1.47 9.43
CA ILE A 3 -2.87 2.24 8.21
C ILE A 3 -4.19 2.27 7.46
N ARG A 4 -4.74 3.46 7.25
CA ARG A 4 -5.94 3.67 6.46
C ARG A 4 -5.60 4.43 5.20
N ILE A 5 -6.02 3.89 4.06
CA ILE A 5 -5.81 4.49 2.74
C ILE A 5 -7.16 4.68 2.07
N GLU A 6 -7.43 5.91 1.65
CA GLU A 6 -8.59 6.27 0.84
C GLU A 6 -8.16 6.22 -0.62
N VAL A 7 -8.90 5.47 -1.44
CA VAL A 7 -8.56 5.21 -2.84
C VAL A 7 -9.74 5.53 -3.75
N SER A 8 -9.51 6.37 -4.76
CA SER A 8 -10.50 6.69 -5.80
C SER A 8 -10.36 5.75 -7.00
N ASP A 9 -11.25 5.85 -8.01
CA ASP A 9 -11.06 5.13 -9.28
C ASP A 9 -9.83 5.62 -10.04
N ALA A 10 -9.52 6.92 -9.95
CA ALA A 10 -8.33 7.48 -10.58
C ALA A 10 -7.03 6.96 -9.94
N ASP A 11 -7.04 6.70 -8.64
CA ASP A 11 -5.88 6.12 -7.95
C ASP A 11 -5.66 4.66 -8.35
N LEU A 12 -6.74 3.88 -8.50
CA LEU A 12 -6.65 2.51 -9.02
C LEU A 12 -6.11 2.50 -10.45
N GLU A 13 -6.62 3.38 -11.32
CA GLU A 13 -6.15 3.51 -12.71
C GLU A 13 -4.67 3.93 -12.75
N ALA A 14 -4.26 4.90 -11.92
CA ALA A 14 -2.88 5.38 -11.85
C ALA A 14 -1.90 4.31 -11.35
N MET A 15 -2.37 3.39 -10.51
CA MET A 15 -1.59 2.26 -10.01
C MET A 15 -1.76 0.98 -10.84
N GLU A 16 -2.48 1.08 -11.97
CA GLU A 16 -2.76 -0.03 -12.89
C GLU A 16 -3.41 -1.23 -12.19
N CYS A 17 -4.27 -0.96 -11.20
CA CYS A 17 -5.03 -1.96 -10.46
C CYS A 17 -6.48 -2.02 -10.96
N ASP A 18 -6.99 -3.20 -11.25
CA ASP A 18 -8.36 -3.42 -11.71
C ASP A 18 -9.37 -3.47 -10.54
N SER A 19 -8.88 -3.57 -9.29
CA SER A 19 -9.71 -3.71 -8.09
C SER A 19 -9.03 -3.19 -6.82
N ILE A 20 -9.85 -2.99 -5.77
CA ILE A 20 -9.35 -2.66 -4.42
C ILE A 20 -8.48 -3.79 -3.85
N ASP A 21 -8.85 -5.05 -4.10
CA ASP A 21 -8.11 -6.21 -3.59
C ASP A 21 -6.70 -6.25 -4.17
N GLU A 22 -6.55 -5.98 -5.47
CA GLU A 22 -5.25 -5.90 -6.15
C GLU A 22 -4.41 -4.73 -5.62
N PHE A 23 -5.04 -3.58 -5.42
CA PHE A 23 -4.38 -2.42 -4.80
C PHE A 23 -3.90 -2.74 -3.38
N GLU A 24 -4.73 -3.41 -2.57
CA GLU A 24 -4.37 -3.82 -1.22
C GLU A 24 -3.17 -4.76 -1.23
N GLU A 25 -3.18 -5.78 -2.08
CA GLU A 25 -2.07 -6.72 -2.23
C GLU A 25 -0.78 -6.00 -2.63
N GLN A 26 -0.86 -5.06 -3.56
CA GLN A 26 0.30 -4.28 -4.01
C GLN A 26 0.86 -3.39 -2.89
N ILE A 27 0.00 -2.73 -2.11
CA ILE A 27 0.42 -1.92 -0.96
C ILE A 27 1.05 -2.80 0.12
N ARG A 28 0.43 -3.94 0.46
CA ARG A 28 1.02 -4.91 1.41
C ARG A 28 2.39 -5.36 0.95
N ASN A 29 2.53 -5.70 -0.33
CA ASN A 29 3.81 -6.10 -0.90
C ASN A 29 4.88 -5.00 -0.81
N GLN A 30 4.51 -3.73 -1.01
CA GLN A 30 5.42 -2.58 -0.84
C GLN A 30 5.81 -2.33 0.62
N LEU A 31 4.88 -2.51 1.54
CA LEU A 31 5.15 -2.37 2.97
C LEU A 31 6.04 -3.51 3.46
N ASP A 32 5.66 -4.75 3.18
CA ASP A 32 6.31 -5.96 3.69
C ASP A 32 7.73 -6.15 3.13
N ASN A 33 7.93 -5.84 1.85
CA ASN A 33 9.26 -5.97 1.22
C ASN A 33 10.07 -4.68 1.25
N GLY A 34 9.48 -3.61 1.78
CA GLY A 34 10.02 -2.26 1.74
C GLY A 34 10.02 -1.68 0.32
N VAL A 35 9.53 -0.44 0.18
CA VAL A 35 9.88 0.36 -0.99
C VAL A 35 11.38 0.58 -0.94
N VAL A 36 12.13 -0.06 -1.84
CA VAL A 36 13.55 0.24 -2.04
C VAL A 36 13.61 1.65 -2.62
N THR A 37 13.65 2.63 -1.72
CA THR A 37 13.97 4.00 -2.10
C THR A 37 15.41 4.01 -2.61
N SER A 38 15.72 4.93 -3.52
CA SER A 38 16.99 4.96 -4.28
C SER A 38 18.26 5.03 -3.42
N ASP A 39 18.13 5.24 -2.11
CA ASP A 39 19.20 5.27 -1.13
C ASP A 39 19.47 3.91 -0.43
N GLY A 40 18.70 2.86 -0.76
CA GLY A 40 18.92 1.51 -0.25
C GLY A 40 18.48 1.31 1.20
N GLY A 41 17.69 2.24 1.77
CA GLY A 41 17.06 2.04 3.06
C GLY A 41 16.05 0.89 2.99
N ALA A 42 16.35 -0.24 3.63
CA ALA A 42 15.37 -1.30 3.84
C ALA A 42 14.17 -0.70 4.60
N GLY A 43 12.96 -0.90 4.07
CA GLY A 43 11.70 -0.54 4.72
C GLY A 43 11.77 -0.98 6.18
N ALA A 44 11.77 0.00 7.07
CA ALA A 44 12.34 -0.19 8.39
C ALA A 44 11.62 -1.26 9.22
N ASP A 45 12.34 -1.77 10.21
CA ASP A 45 11.96 -2.76 11.25
C ASP A 45 10.69 -2.41 12.08
N TRP A 46 10.13 -1.22 11.89
CA TRP A 46 8.97 -0.64 12.60
C TRP A 46 7.59 -1.13 12.10
N MET A 47 7.52 -1.82 10.96
CA MET A 47 6.26 -2.34 10.40
C MET A 47 6.00 -3.83 10.72
N ALA A 48 6.59 -4.36 11.80
CA ALA A 48 6.43 -5.76 12.17
C ALA A 48 4.97 -6.19 12.41
N GLU A 49 4.07 -5.26 12.81
CA GLU A 49 2.64 -5.53 12.97
C GLU A 49 1.79 -4.30 12.58
N TYR A 50 1.05 -4.42 11.46
CA TYR A 50 0.09 -3.43 10.99
C TYR A 50 -1.24 -4.06 10.58
N ASP A 51 -2.31 -3.27 10.75
CA ASP A 51 -3.62 -3.50 10.13
C ASP A 51 -3.76 -2.51 8.98
N LEU A 52 -4.15 -2.99 7.80
CA LEU A 52 -4.39 -2.18 6.62
C LEU A 52 -5.89 -2.15 6.34
N GLU A 53 -6.44 -0.95 6.21
CA GLU A 53 -7.82 -0.70 5.81
C GLU A 53 -7.82 0.14 4.53
N ILE A 54 -8.30 -0.43 3.42
CA ILE A 54 -8.52 0.31 2.17
C ILE A 54 -9.99 0.72 2.09
N VAL A 55 -10.23 2.01 1.90
CA VAL A 55 -11.58 2.57 1.79
C VAL A 55 -11.75 3.18 0.41
N LYS A 56 -12.71 2.67 -0.36
CA LYS A 56 -13.10 3.28 -1.63
C LYS A 56 -13.77 4.62 -1.37
N VAL A 57 -13.30 5.66 -2.04
CA VAL A 57 -13.92 6.98 -2.07
C VAL A 57 -14.28 7.34 -3.50
N ASP A 58 -15.31 8.17 -3.66
CA ASP A 58 -15.80 8.65 -4.96
C ASP A 58 -14.83 9.65 -5.62
#